data_AF-A0A382U7T0-F1
#
_entry.id   AF-A0A382U7T0-F1
#
_cell.length_a   1.000
_cell.length_b   1.000
_cell.length_c   1.000
_cell.angle_alpha   90.00
_cell.angle_beta   90.00
_cell.angle_gamma   90.00
#
_symmetry.space_group_name_H-M   'P 1'
#
loop_
_entity.id
_entity.type
_entity.pdbx_description
1 polymer ?
#
loop_
_entity_poly.entity_id
_entity_poly.type
_entity_poly.pdbx_seq_one_letter_code
_entity_poly.pdbx_strand_id
1 'polypeptide(L)'
;MAEIVSTGIERLDEALIDEKGITLGTCVLIEGSSGSGKELLSKQFASAGVGSENVVYFSTDETSDELINTFEQYRWPTDLRIVSVGTQYFEKVLSRELQASRFKQEGLSVSELRNLGSYGSTSDQINFVADMTYEISKLRAPFRV
;
A
#
# COMPACT_ATOMS: atom_id res chain seq x y z
N MET A 1 6.59 -11.41 -29.81
CA MET A 1 5.32 -11.72 -29.10
C MET A 1 5.34 -10.94 -27.81
N ALA A 2 4.21 -10.34 -27.41
CA ALA A 2 4.13 -9.65 -26.14
C ALA A 2 4.17 -10.68 -25.01
N GLU A 3 4.91 -10.38 -23.94
CA GLU A 3 4.99 -11.25 -22.76
C GLU A 3 3.65 -11.17 -21.98
N ILE A 4 3.08 -12.31 -21.61
CA ILE A 4 1.80 -12.39 -20.89
C ILE A 4 2.07 -12.77 -19.43
N VAL A 5 1.41 -12.07 -18.52
CA VAL A 5 1.47 -12.31 -17.09
C VAL A 5 0.10 -12.72 -16.55
N SER A 6 0.10 -13.73 -15.68
CA SER A 6 -1.11 -14.21 -15.01
C SER A 6 -1.64 -13.15 -14.04
N THR A 7 -2.96 -13.03 -13.96
CA THR A 7 -3.64 -12.17 -12.98
C THR A 7 -3.68 -12.78 -11.57
N GLY A 8 -3.29 -14.06 -11.42
CA GLY A 8 -3.44 -14.81 -10.17
C GLY A 8 -4.84 -15.37 -9.95
N ILE A 9 -5.77 -15.13 -10.87
CA ILE A 9 -7.14 -15.62 -10.83
C ILE A 9 -7.34 -16.53 -12.05
N GLU A 10 -7.30 -17.85 -11.83
CA GLU A 10 -7.36 -18.86 -12.89
C GLU A 10 -8.51 -18.61 -13.89
N ARG A 11 -9.73 -18.44 -13.38
CA ARG A 11 -10.91 -18.17 -14.23
C ARG A 11 -10.85 -16.85 -15.00
N LEU A 12 -10.12 -15.87 -14.48
CA LEU A 12 -9.94 -14.60 -15.18
C LEU A 12 -8.88 -14.75 -16.27
N ASP A 13 -7.79 -15.46 -15.99
CA ASP A 13 -6.74 -15.75 -16.98
C ASP A 13 -7.30 -16.53 -18.17
N GLU A 14 -8.13 -17.55 -17.91
CA GLU A 14 -8.87 -18.31 -18.93
C GLU A 14 -9.77 -17.44 -19.81
N ALA A 15 -10.35 -16.37 -19.25
CA ALA A 15 -11.24 -15.46 -19.97
C ALA A 15 -10.47 -14.37 -20.75
N LEU A 16 -9.16 -14.26 -20.56
CA LEU A 16 -8.31 -13.19 -21.12
C LEU A 16 -7.43 -13.72 -22.26
N ILE A 17 -6.38 -12.96 -22.60
CA ILE A 17 -5.55 -13.18 -23.79
C ILE A 17 -4.86 -14.54 -23.70
N ASP A 18 -5.00 -15.34 -24.75
CA ASP A 18 -4.40 -16.67 -24.90
C ASP A 18 -4.66 -17.62 -23.71
N GLU A 19 -5.75 -17.40 -22.95
CA GLU A 19 -6.09 -18.13 -21.72
C GLU A 19 -5.00 -18.03 -20.63
N LYS A 20 -4.21 -16.94 -20.66
CA LYS A 20 -3.01 -16.77 -19.81
C LYS A 20 -3.00 -15.50 -18.97
N GLY A 21 -3.88 -14.53 -19.23
CA GLY A 21 -3.95 -13.28 -18.48
C GLY A 21 -3.73 -12.03 -19.34
N ILE A 22 -2.89 -11.11 -18.84
CA ILE A 22 -2.72 -9.76 -19.40
C ILE A 22 -1.33 -9.54 -20.00
N THR A 23 -1.22 -8.62 -20.97
CA THR A 23 0.09 -8.26 -21.54
C THR A 23 0.93 -7.46 -20.54
N LEU A 24 2.19 -7.86 -20.34
CA LEU A 24 3.16 -7.15 -19.51
C LEU A 24 3.32 -5.70 -19.96
N GLY A 25 3.35 -4.76 -19.00
CA GLY A 25 3.45 -3.32 -19.28
C GLY A 25 2.11 -2.64 -19.61
N THR A 26 0.99 -3.32 -19.41
CA THR A 26 -0.35 -2.75 -19.57
C THR A 26 -0.87 -2.19 -18.23
N CYS A 27 -1.69 -1.14 -18.29
CA CYS A 27 -2.48 -0.66 -17.16
C CYS A 27 -3.92 -1.18 -17.28
N VAL A 28 -4.44 -1.80 -16.23
CA VAL A 28 -5.81 -2.34 -16.18
C VAL A 28 -6.64 -1.49 -15.24
N LEU A 29 -7.79 -1.00 -15.73
CA LEU A 29 -8.77 -0.28 -14.91
C LEU A 29 -9.86 -1.25 -14.45
N ILE A 30 -10.13 -1.26 -13.14
CA ILE A 30 -11.21 -2.05 -12.54
C ILE A 30 -12.29 -1.09 -12.05
N GLU A 31 -13.49 -1.20 -12.60
CA GLU A 31 -14.65 -0.39 -12.23
C GLU A 31 -15.76 -1.27 -11.63
N GLY A 32 -16.47 -0.76 -10.63
CA GLY A 32 -17.58 -1.46 -9.99
C GLY A 32 -18.08 -0.75 -8.73
N SER A 33 -19.28 -1.12 -8.28
CA SER A 33 -19.88 -0.56 -7.05
C SER A 33 -19.10 -0.93 -5.78
N SER A 34 -19.38 -0.25 -4.67
CA SER A 34 -18.85 -0.68 -3.37
C SER A 34 -19.24 -2.14 -3.08
N GLY A 35 -18.33 -2.91 -2.50
CA GLY A 35 -18.53 -4.33 -2.23
C GLY A 35 -18.43 -5.28 -3.43
N SER A 36 -18.14 -4.80 -4.65
CA SER A 36 -18.03 -5.66 -5.83
C SER A 36 -16.73 -6.49 -5.92
N GLY A 37 -15.87 -6.43 -4.90
CA GLY A 37 -14.61 -7.20 -4.84
C GLY A 37 -13.40 -6.57 -5.54
N LYS A 38 -13.44 -5.27 -5.88
CA LYS A 38 -12.31 -4.58 -6.58
C LYS A 38 -10.99 -4.71 -5.83
N GLU A 39 -10.98 -4.36 -4.53
CA GLU A 39 -9.79 -4.46 -3.69
C GLU A 39 -9.30 -5.90 -3.56
N LEU A 40 -10.23 -6.86 -3.43
CA LEU A 40 -9.85 -8.27 -3.33
C LEU A 40 -9.16 -8.75 -4.61
N LEU A 41 -9.67 -8.35 -5.78
CA LEU A 41 -9.05 -8.62 -7.07
C LEU A 41 -7.65 -7.97 -7.13
N SER A 42 -7.51 -6.71 -6.76
CA SER A 42 -6.23 -6.00 -6.73
C SER A 42 -5.21 -6.68 -5.81
N LYS A 43 -5.62 -7.12 -4.62
CA LYS A 43 -4.77 -7.84 -3.65
C LYS A 43 -4.32 -9.18 -4.21
N GLN A 44 -5.22 -9.94 -4.84
CA GLN A 44 -4.88 -11.21 -5.49
C GLN A 44 -3.91 -11.01 -6.65
N PHE A 45 -4.12 -9.97 -7.46
CA PHE A 45 -3.22 -9.60 -8.55
C PHE A 45 -1.81 -9.25 -8.06
N ALA A 46 -1.72 -8.49 -6.97
CA ALA A 46 -0.45 -8.17 -6.33
C ALA A 46 0.23 -9.43 -5.78
N SER A 47 -0.52 -10.27 -5.07
CA SER A 47 -0.05 -11.56 -4.53
C SER A 47 0.52 -12.47 -5.61
N ALA A 48 -0.03 -12.45 -6.83
CA ALA A 48 0.39 -13.34 -7.91
C ALA A 48 1.80 -13.06 -8.42
N GLY A 49 2.28 -11.82 -8.30
CA GLY A 49 3.64 -11.45 -8.70
C GLY A 49 4.70 -11.73 -7.64
N VAL A 50 4.31 -11.96 -6.37
CA VAL A 50 5.27 -12.10 -5.27
C VAL A 50 6.20 -13.29 -5.49
N GLY A 51 7.49 -13.05 -5.36
CA GLY A 51 8.56 -14.04 -5.59
C GLY A 51 9.10 -14.10 -7.02
N SER A 52 8.38 -13.53 -7.99
CA SER A 52 8.84 -13.44 -9.40
C SER A 52 9.02 -12.01 -9.89
N GLU A 53 8.33 -11.05 -9.27
CA GLU A 53 8.29 -9.65 -9.68
C GLU A 53 8.47 -8.73 -8.47
N ASN A 54 8.91 -7.49 -8.70
CA ASN A 54 8.89 -6.46 -7.67
C ASN A 54 7.46 -5.96 -7.51
N VAL A 55 6.80 -6.28 -6.39
CA VAL A 55 5.39 -5.92 -6.15
C VAL A 55 5.31 -4.74 -5.18
N VAL A 56 4.62 -3.69 -5.60
CA VAL A 56 4.20 -2.58 -4.75
C VAL A 56 2.69 -2.55 -4.72
N TYR A 57 2.08 -2.36 -3.54
CA TYR A 57 0.65 -2.19 -3.40
C TYR A 57 0.36 -0.84 -2.74
N PHE A 58 -0.33 0.02 -3.48
CA PHE A 58 -0.77 1.33 -2.98
C PHE A 58 -2.20 1.23 -2.44
N SER A 59 -2.43 1.76 -1.25
CA SER A 59 -3.74 1.80 -0.61
C SER A 59 -4.10 3.20 -0.16
N THR A 60 -5.34 3.60 -0.39
CA THR A 60 -5.90 4.88 0.09
C THR A 60 -6.70 4.70 1.37
N ASP A 61 -7.45 3.60 1.47
CA ASP A 61 -8.51 3.46 2.47
C ASP A 61 -8.11 2.50 3.61
N GLU A 62 -7.33 1.46 3.30
CA GLU A 62 -6.87 0.46 4.28
C GLU A 62 -5.45 0.75 4.77
N THR A 63 -5.23 0.55 6.07
CA THR A 63 -3.90 0.59 6.70
C THR A 63 -3.04 -0.62 6.30
N SER A 64 -1.72 -0.50 6.44
CA SER A 64 -0.80 -1.60 6.19
C SER A 64 -1.12 -2.85 7.02
N ASP A 65 -1.54 -2.69 8.28
CA ASP A 65 -1.87 -3.82 9.15
C ASP A 65 -3.16 -4.53 8.70
N GLU A 66 -4.19 -3.78 8.30
CA GLU A 66 -5.43 -4.34 7.75
C GLU A 66 -5.17 -5.10 6.44
N LEU A 67 -4.30 -4.56 5.60
CA LEU A 67 -3.86 -5.23 4.39
C LEU A 67 -3.15 -6.53 4.72
N ILE A 68 -2.10 -6.51 5.55
CA ILE A 68 -1.34 -7.71 5.94
C ILE A 68 -2.28 -8.78 6.52
N ASN A 69 -3.19 -8.40 7.42
CA ASN A 69 -4.20 -9.31 7.97
C ASN A 69 -5.05 -9.97 6.87
N THR A 70 -5.44 -9.21 5.85
CA THR A 70 -6.19 -9.75 4.70
C THR A 70 -5.32 -10.74 3.91
N PHE A 71 -4.09 -10.38 3.56
CA PHE A 71 -3.18 -11.28 2.82
C PHE A 71 -2.97 -12.60 3.60
N GLU A 72 -2.73 -12.53 4.90
CA GLU A 72 -2.58 -13.70 5.76
C GLU A 72 -3.85 -14.56 5.83
N GLN A 73 -5.02 -13.93 5.93
CA GLN A 73 -6.30 -14.63 5.96
C GLN A 73 -6.53 -15.48 4.70
N TYR A 74 -6.15 -14.97 3.54
CA TYR A 74 -6.23 -15.69 2.26
C TYR A 74 -4.99 -16.54 1.95
N ARG A 75 -4.01 -16.59 2.85
CA ARG A 75 -2.72 -17.28 2.70
C ARG A 75 -1.93 -16.82 1.47
N TRP A 76 -2.06 -15.53 1.16
CA TRP A 76 -1.25 -14.88 0.13
C TRP A 76 0.10 -14.45 0.71
N PRO A 77 1.18 -14.46 -0.09
CA PRO A 77 2.46 -13.94 0.33
C PRO A 77 2.38 -12.47 0.74
N THR A 78 3.07 -12.12 1.83
CA THR A 78 3.13 -10.76 2.37
C THR A 78 4.46 -10.06 2.06
N ASP A 79 5.36 -10.71 1.31
CA ASP A 79 6.64 -10.15 0.87
C ASP A 79 6.45 -9.20 -0.32
N LEU A 80 5.70 -8.13 -0.09
CA LEU A 80 5.47 -7.03 -1.03
C LEU A 80 5.59 -5.68 -0.33
N ARG A 81 5.87 -4.64 -1.10
CA ARG A 81 5.97 -3.28 -0.58
C ARG A 81 4.58 -2.65 -0.47
N ILE A 82 4.08 -2.45 0.74
CA ILE A 82 2.80 -1.77 0.97
C ILE A 82 3.02 -0.27 1.24
N VAL A 83 2.28 0.58 0.53
CA VAL A 83 2.28 2.04 0.72
C VAL A 83 0.85 2.50 0.96
N SER A 84 0.48 2.72 2.23
CA SER A 84 -0.86 3.15 2.63
C SER A 84 -0.89 4.61 3.04
N VAL A 85 -1.82 5.39 2.47
CA VAL A 85 -2.12 6.76 2.90
C VAL A 85 -2.57 6.77 4.36
N GLY A 86 -3.43 5.83 4.75
CA GLY A 86 -3.95 5.72 6.12
C GLY A 86 -2.83 5.54 7.14
N THR A 87 -1.88 4.64 6.87
CA THR A 87 -0.72 4.42 7.74
C THR A 87 0.18 5.66 7.80
N GLN A 88 0.51 6.26 6.65
CA GLN A 88 1.35 7.47 6.62
C GLN A 88 0.71 8.64 7.37
N TYR A 89 -0.60 8.81 7.24
CA TYR A 89 -1.35 9.85 7.95
C TYR A 89 -1.35 9.61 9.45
N PHE A 90 -1.59 8.37 9.88
CA PHE A 90 -1.55 7.99 11.28
C PHE A 90 -0.17 8.29 11.90
N GLU A 91 0.91 7.86 11.26
CA GLU A 91 2.27 8.03 11.78
C GLU A 91 2.73 9.48 11.80
N LYS A 92 2.53 10.23 10.71
CA LYS A 92 3.08 11.59 10.58
C LYS A 92 2.22 12.64 11.26
N VAL A 93 0.89 12.49 11.24
CA VAL A 93 -0.04 13.51 11.72
C VAL A 93 -0.67 13.09 13.05
N LEU A 94 -1.43 11.99 13.06
CA LEU A 94 -2.28 11.66 14.20
C LEU A 94 -1.47 11.28 15.44
N SER A 95 -0.37 10.53 15.28
CA SER A 95 0.48 10.11 16.40
C SER A 95 1.05 11.30 17.17
N ARG A 96 1.43 12.37 16.46
CA ARG A 96 1.98 13.60 17.03
C ARG A 96 0.91 14.40 17.76
N GLU A 97 -0.27 14.56 17.15
CA GLU A 97 -1.39 15.24 17.80
C GLU A 97 -1.83 14.52 19.08
N LEU A 98 -1.86 13.19 19.04
CA LEU A 98 -2.23 12.37 20.19
C LEU A 98 -1.19 12.51 21.33
N GLN A 99 0.10 12.52 21.00
CA GLN A 99 1.17 12.81 21.97
C GLN A 99 1.05 14.23 22.55
N ALA A 100 0.79 15.24 21.73
CA ALA A 100 0.60 16.61 22.20
C ALA A 100 -0.62 16.75 23.11
N SER A 101 -1.71 16.04 22.80
CA SER A 101 -2.90 15.98 23.67
C SER A 101 -2.61 15.29 24.99
N ARG A 102 -1.86 14.18 24.97
CA ARG A 102 -1.42 13.46 26.17
C ARG A 102 -0.60 14.35 27.09
N PHE A 103 0.36 15.10 26.56
CA PHE A 103 1.18 16.03 27.34
C PHE A 103 0.38 17.16 27.97
N LYS A 104 -0.68 17.63 27.31
CA LYS A 104 -1.59 18.64 27.88
C LYS A 104 -2.39 18.09 29.07
N GLN A 105 -2.71 16.79 29.08
CA GLN A 105 -3.50 16.16 30.15
C GLN A 105 -2.63 15.66 31.32
N GLU A 106 -1.53 14.99 31.02
CA GLU A 106 -0.71 14.27 32.02
C GLU A 106 0.51 15.09 32.48
N GLY A 107 0.82 16.22 31.83
CA GLY A 107 2.06 16.96 32.03
C GLY A 107 3.25 16.32 31.32
N LEU A 108 4.40 17.00 31.32
CA LEU A 108 5.64 16.51 30.69
C LEU A 108 6.54 15.83 31.72
N SER A 109 7.10 14.67 31.39
CA SER A 109 8.18 14.07 32.17
C SER A 109 9.50 14.83 32.00
N VAL A 110 10.41 14.69 32.96
CA VAL A 110 11.75 15.32 32.93
C VAL A 110 12.55 14.86 31.70
N SER A 111 12.37 13.61 31.29
CA SER A 111 12.94 13.04 30.06
C SER A 111 12.39 13.69 28.79
N GLU A 112 11.11 14.03 28.74
CA GLU A 112 10.47 14.66 27.57
C GLU A 112 10.81 16.14 27.44
N LEU A 113 10.96 16.85 28.58
CA LEU A 113 11.41 18.25 28.60
C LEU A 113 12.80 18.45 27.95
N ARG A 114 13.67 17.44 28.00
CA ARG A 114 14.98 17.47 27.33
C ARG A 114 14.88 17.43 25.81
N ASN A 115 13.80 16.88 25.27
CA ASN A 115 13.57 16.73 23.83
C ASN A 115 12.54 17.74 23.27
N LEU A 116 12.20 18.78 24.03
CA LEU A 116 11.16 19.74 23.64
C LEU A 116 11.46 20.46 22.31
N GLY A 117 12.74 20.64 21.97
CA GLY A 117 13.20 21.31 20.75
C GLY A 117 12.95 20.56 19.44
N SER A 118 12.70 19.25 19.49
CA SER A 118 12.39 18.43 18.29
C SER A 118 10.91 18.47 17.89
N TYR A 119 10.03 19.06 18.70
CA TYR A 119 8.58 19.09 18.46
C TYR A 119 8.11 20.35 17.72
N GLY A 120 9.02 21.07 17.05
CA GLY A 120 8.69 22.22 16.23
C GLY A 120 7.61 21.88 15.20
N SER A 121 6.62 22.78 15.09
CA SER A 121 5.44 22.67 14.23
C SER A 121 5.83 22.76 12.75
N THR A 122 6.26 21.66 12.16
CA THR A 122 6.17 21.50 10.72
C THR A 122 4.73 21.12 10.43
N SER A 123 4.02 21.89 9.59
CA SER A 123 2.81 21.38 8.94
C SER A 123 3.26 20.25 8.01
N ASP A 124 3.33 19.03 8.54
CA ASP A 124 3.72 17.86 7.77
C ASP A 124 2.58 17.55 6.77
N GLN A 125 2.61 18.23 5.63
CA GLN A 125 1.75 17.89 4.51
C GLN A 125 2.26 16.61 3.87
N ILE A 126 1.41 15.58 3.86
CA ILE A 126 1.69 14.34 3.15
C ILE A 126 1.39 14.57 1.68
N ASN A 127 2.42 14.49 0.84
CA ASN A 127 2.25 14.49 -0.62
C ASN A 127 2.29 13.05 -1.12
N PHE A 128 1.13 12.39 -1.07
CA PHE A 128 1.02 10.99 -1.49
C PHE A 128 1.44 10.78 -2.94
N VAL A 129 1.14 11.72 -3.84
CA VAL A 129 1.53 11.60 -5.26
C VAL A 129 3.04 11.61 -5.42
N ALA A 130 3.75 12.46 -4.67
CA ALA A 130 5.21 12.46 -4.67
C ALA A 130 5.79 11.16 -4.12
N ASP A 131 5.21 10.65 -3.01
CA ASP A 131 5.62 9.39 -2.41
C ASP A 131 5.36 8.20 -3.36
N MET A 132 4.21 8.14 -4.03
CA MET A 132 3.91 7.14 -5.07
C MET A 132 4.91 7.20 -6.22
N THR A 133 5.16 8.39 -6.75
CA THR A 133 6.09 8.60 -7.85
C THR A 133 7.49 8.14 -7.46
N TYR A 134 7.91 8.44 -6.23
CA TYR A 134 9.19 8.02 -5.70
C TYR A 134 9.29 6.50 -5.55
N GLU A 135 8.26 5.83 -5.02
CA GLU A 135 8.26 4.36 -4.90
C GLU A 135 8.27 3.67 -6.27
N ILE A 136 7.47 4.14 -7.22
CA ILE A 136 7.45 3.62 -8.60
C ILE A 136 8.82 3.83 -9.27
N SER A 137 9.49 4.97 -9.04
CA SER A 137 10.79 5.27 -9.64
C SER A 137 11.91 4.30 -9.25
N LYS A 138 11.76 3.58 -8.13
CA LYS A 138 12.73 2.59 -7.65
C LYS A 138 12.57 1.21 -8.29
N LEU A 139 11.43 0.95 -8.93
CA LEU A 139 11.11 -0.38 -9.44
C LEU A 139 11.97 -0.75 -10.65
N ARG A 140 12.40 -2.01 -10.67
CA ARG A 140 13.11 -2.62 -11.79
C ARG A 140 12.21 -3.70 -12.40
N ALA A 141 12.23 -3.81 -13.72
CA ALA A 141 11.45 -4.84 -14.41
C ALA A 141 11.95 -6.26 -14.06
N PRO A 142 11.06 -7.25 -13.94
CA PRO A 142 9.60 -7.12 -13.99
C PRO A 142 9.02 -6.62 -12.65
N PHE A 143 7.95 -5.82 -12.70
CA PHE A 143 7.28 -5.26 -11.52
C PHE A 143 5.77 -5.18 -11.70
N ARG A 144 5.04 -5.16 -10.59
CA ARG A 144 3.61 -4.89 -10.51
C ARG A 144 3.32 -3.80 -9.49
N VAL A 145 2.27 -3.03 -9.77
CA VAL A 145 1.81 -1.89 -8.99
C VAL A 145 0.30 -2.01 -8.78
#